data_AF-A0A958B4F5-F1
#
_entry.id   AF-A0A958B4F5-F1
#
_cell.length_a   1.000
_cell.length_b   1.000
_cell.length_c   1.000
_cell.angle_alpha   90.00
_cell.angle_beta   90.00
_cell.angle_gamma   90.00
#
_symmetry.space_group_name_H-M   'P 1'
#
loop_
_entity.id
_entity.type
_entity.pdbx_description
1 polymer ?
#
loop_
_entity_poly.entity_id
_entity_poly.type
_entity_poly.pdbx_seq_one_letter_code
_entity_poly.pdbx_strand_id
1 'polypeptide(L)'
;MSKILKNGIIEDVDTVRRIPIGRFWGINVLVTPFTWLGPFVFFTLHLLLNLLHTQLTVPERLYQSLVFTIAVEITTVLHAFGHILSGKMVHSAMDELLMTTTRDVNLYHGNQSSIPGHVHLVRSLGGPIFNLMVAGVCLGIAPAIPTGFWSDLTAGLISTNLFFGIGSFLPIRSVDGEIIWRELRRQFTPP
;
A
#
# COMPACT_ATOMS: atom_id res chain seq x y z
N MET A 1 -15.28 -12.07 -18.99
CA MET A 1 -14.01 -11.61 -19.58
C MET A 1 -12.93 -11.60 -18.49
N SER A 2 -11.98 -12.54 -18.45
CA SER A 2 -10.83 -12.45 -17.53
C SER A 2 -9.58 -11.95 -18.25
N LYS A 3 -9.14 -10.75 -17.87
CA LYS A 3 -7.74 -10.35 -17.75
C LYS A 3 -7.53 -10.17 -16.24
N ILE A 4 -7.36 -11.30 -15.53
CA ILE A 4 -7.41 -11.53 -14.07
C ILE A 4 -7.69 -10.24 -13.25
N LEU A 5 -8.97 -9.97 -12.97
CA LEU A 5 -9.44 -8.96 -12.00
C LEU A 5 -8.88 -7.52 -12.12
N LYS A 6 -8.25 -7.14 -13.23
CA LYS A 6 -8.05 -5.78 -13.75
C LYS A 6 -7.83 -4.62 -12.74
N ASN A 7 -7.14 -4.72 -11.59
CA ASN A 7 -6.10 -5.63 -11.17
C ASN A 7 -6.14 -5.91 -9.63
N GLY A 8 -7.32 -6.06 -9.01
CA GLY A 8 -7.46 -6.47 -7.60
C GLY A 8 -7.40 -8.00 -7.46
N ILE A 9 -7.02 -8.56 -6.30
CA ILE A 9 -6.94 -10.04 -6.14
C ILE A 9 -8.31 -10.66 -5.82
N ILE A 10 -9.19 -9.86 -5.22
CA ILE A 10 -10.52 -10.31 -4.75
C ILE A 10 -11.64 -9.56 -5.48
N GLU A 11 -11.36 -8.37 -6.01
CA GLU A 11 -12.37 -7.42 -6.48
C GLU A 11 -11.99 -6.82 -7.82
N ASP A 12 -12.96 -6.69 -8.72
CA ASP A 12 -12.81 -5.95 -9.97
C ASP A 12 -13.04 -4.46 -9.71
N VAL A 13 -11.94 -3.71 -9.65
CA VAL A 13 -11.90 -2.28 -9.32
C VAL A 13 -12.71 -1.42 -10.31
N ASP A 14 -12.88 -1.90 -11.54
CA ASP A 14 -13.63 -1.18 -12.59
C ASP A 14 -15.15 -1.27 -12.38
N THR A 15 -15.64 -2.34 -11.76
CA THR A 15 -17.08 -2.66 -11.69
C THR A 15 -17.63 -2.78 -10.28
N VAL A 16 -16.78 -2.94 -9.27
CA VAL A 16 -17.19 -3.08 -7.86
C VAL A 16 -17.92 -1.81 -7.40
N ARG A 17 -18.99 -2.01 -6.61
CA ARG A 17 -19.73 -0.91 -5.98
C ARG A 17 -18.77 -0.11 -5.09
N ARG A 18 -18.80 1.22 -5.22
CA ARG A 18 -18.02 2.14 -4.40
C ARG A 18 -18.93 2.81 -3.39
N ILE A 19 -18.57 2.74 -2.11
CA ILE A 19 -19.34 3.30 -1.00
C ILE A 19 -18.54 4.47 -0.42
N PRO A 20 -19.02 5.72 -0.53
CA PRO A 20 -18.34 6.85 0.08
C PRO A 20 -18.43 6.76 1.61
N ILE A 21 -17.29 6.91 2.28
CA ILE A 21 -17.21 6.89 3.75
C ILE A 21 -16.83 8.25 4.34
N GLY A 22 -16.31 9.16 3.52
CA GLY A 22 -16.00 10.52 3.96
C GLY A 22 -14.96 11.20 3.09
N ARG A 23 -14.29 12.19 3.69
CA ARG A 23 -13.19 12.93 3.06
C ARG A 23 -12.01 12.99 4.00
N PHE A 24 -10.81 12.83 3.43
CA PHE A 24 -9.55 13.01 4.13
C PHE A 24 -8.68 13.97 3.34
N TRP A 25 -8.29 15.09 3.98
CA TRP A 25 -7.48 16.14 3.38
C TRP A 25 -7.97 16.63 1.99
N GLY A 26 -9.29 16.67 1.81
CA GLY A 26 -9.93 17.08 0.54
C GLY A 26 -10.01 16.00 -0.54
N ILE A 27 -9.58 14.76 -0.25
CA ILE A 27 -9.74 13.59 -1.12
C ILE A 27 -10.98 12.81 -0.66
N ASN A 28 -11.84 12.38 -1.60
CA ASN A 28 -12.96 11.51 -1.24
C ASN A 28 -12.45 10.11 -0.92
N VAL A 29 -12.83 9.56 0.23
CA VAL A 29 -12.47 8.19 0.61
C VAL A 29 -13.67 7.28 0.38
N LEU A 30 -13.42 6.24 -0.41
CA LEU A 30 -14.39 5.25 -0.82
C LEU A 30 -13.93 3.88 -0.31
N VAL A 31 -14.88 3.01 -0.01
CA VAL A 31 -14.61 1.59 0.29
C VAL A 31 -15.41 0.71 -0.65
N THR A 32 -14.93 -0.50 -0.84
CA THR A 32 -15.72 -1.57 -1.44
C THR A 32 -16.50 -2.33 -0.36
N PRO A 33 -17.53 -3.12 -0.70
CA PRO A 33 -18.21 -3.97 0.27
C PRO A 33 -17.28 -4.98 0.96
N PHE A 34 -16.18 -5.37 0.30
CA PHE A 34 -15.27 -6.40 0.78
C PHE A 34 -14.03 -5.86 1.50
N THR A 35 -13.81 -4.52 1.57
CA THR A 35 -12.67 -3.91 2.28
C THR A 35 -12.44 -4.51 3.67
N TRP A 36 -13.52 -4.82 4.39
CA TRP A 36 -13.48 -5.39 5.75
C TRP A 36 -12.87 -6.81 5.83
N LEU A 37 -12.68 -7.49 4.70
CA LEU A 37 -11.99 -8.78 4.63
C LEU A 37 -10.47 -8.64 4.70
N GLY A 38 -9.91 -7.43 4.53
CA GLY A 38 -8.46 -7.20 4.48
C GLY A 38 -7.70 -7.78 5.68
N PRO A 39 -8.10 -7.48 6.93
CA PRO A 39 -7.43 -8.04 8.10
C PRO A 39 -7.43 -9.56 8.11
N PHE A 40 -8.52 -10.21 7.69
CA PHE A 40 -8.61 -11.67 7.65
C PHE A 40 -7.73 -12.27 6.55
N VAL A 41 -7.63 -11.60 5.40
CA VAL A 41 -6.76 -12.02 4.29
C VAL A 41 -5.30 -11.95 4.74
N PHE A 42 -4.84 -10.82 5.26
CA PHE A 42 -3.45 -10.65 5.68
C PHE A 42 -3.08 -11.52 6.89
N PHE A 43 -4.00 -11.68 7.85
CA PHE A 43 -3.83 -12.62 8.96
C PHE A 43 -3.65 -14.05 8.45
N THR A 44 -4.52 -14.49 7.53
CA THR A 44 -4.46 -15.85 6.97
C THR A 44 -3.17 -16.05 6.18
N LEU A 45 -2.79 -15.10 5.32
CA LEU A 45 -1.55 -15.18 4.56
C LEU A 45 -0.33 -15.30 5.48
N HIS A 46 -0.23 -14.47 6.51
CA HIS A 46 0.88 -14.54 7.46
C HIS A 46 0.85 -15.81 8.30
N LEU A 47 -0.34 -16.29 8.70
CA LEU A 47 -0.47 -17.56 9.40
C LEU A 47 0.02 -18.73 8.56
N LEU A 48 -0.32 -18.75 7.27
CA LEU A 48 0.16 -19.76 6.31
C LEU A 48 1.67 -19.69 6.11
N LEU A 49 2.24 -18.48 6.00
CA LEU A 49 3.71 -18.31 5.94
C LEU A 49 4.38 -18.82 7.21
N ASN A 50 3.79 -18.52 8.38
CA ASN A 50 4.30 -19.00 9.64
C ASN A 50 4.33 -20.53 9.70
N LEU A 51 3.46 -21.28 9.01
CA LEU A 51 3.51 -22.76 8.96
C LEU A 51 4.88 -23.30 8.49
N LEU A 52 5.66 -22.50 7.75
CA LEU A 52 7.02 -22.85 7.34
C LEU A 52 8.03 -22.78 8.48
N HIS A 53 7.73 -22.02 9.55
CA HIS A 53 8.57 -21.89 10.73
C HIS A 53 8.20 -22.96 11.75
N THR A 54 8.80 -24.16 11.63
CA THR A 54 8.45 -25.33 12.46
C THR A 54 8.69 -25.14 13.96
N GLN A 55 9.51 -24.17 14.37
CA GLN A 55 9.85 -23.90 15.77
C GLN A 55 8.78 -23.11 16.54
N LEU A 56 7.81 -22.49 15.85
CA LEU A 56 6.77 -21.70 16.52
C LEU A 56 5.65 -22.59 17.07
N THR A 57 5.25 -22.33 18.31
CA THR A 57 4.02 -22.89 18.89
C THR A 57 2.77 -22.27 18.25
N VAL A 58 1.61 -22.91 18.39
CA VAL A 58 0.35 -22.38 17.85
C VAL A 58 0.02 -20.98 18.38
N PRO A 59 0.11 -20.70 19.70
CA PRO A 59 -0.15 -19.35 20.23
C PRO A 59 0.79 -18.28 19.65
N GLU A 60 2.08 -18.59 19.49
CA GLU A 60 3.06 -17.66 18.90
C GLU A 60 2.73 -17.33 17.45
N ARG A 61 2.31 -18.33 16.66
CA ARG A 61 1.90 -18.12 15.26
C ARG A 61 0.71 -17.18 15.16
N LEU A 62 -0.30 -17.39 16.00
CA LEU A 62 -1.51 -16.57 16.03
C LEU A 62 -1.18 -15.13 16.46
N TYR A 63 -0.38 -14.99 17.52
CA TYR A 63 0.06 -13.69 18.02
C TYR A 63 0.88 -12.93 16.97
N GLN A 64 1.88 -13.54 16.36
CA GLN A 64 2.69 -12.91 15.32
C GLN A 64 1.85 -12.52 14.10
N SER A 65 0.91 -13.37 13.67
CA SER A 65 0.00 -13.03 12.57
C SER A 65 -0.94 -11.88 12.90
N LEU A 66 -1.38 -11.75 14.15
CA LEU A 66 -2.19 -10.62 14.59
C LEU A 66 -1.39 -9.32 14.56
N VAL A 67 -0.17 -9.33 15.13
CA VAL A 67 0.73 -8.17 15.13
C VAL A 67 1.08 -7.75 13.70
N PHE A 68 1.41 -8.71 12.84
CA PHE A 68 1.66 -8.47 11.42
C PHE A 68 0.46 -7.83 10.72
N THR A 69 -0.75 -8.33 10.98
CA THR A 69 -1.98 -7.79 10.38
C THR A 69 -2.16 -6.32 10.76
N ILE A 70 -2.01 -5.98 12.04
CA ILE A 70 -2.08 -4.60 12.52
C ILE A 70 -1.02 -3.73 11.81
N ALA A 71 0.21 -4.24 11.69
CA ALA A 71 1.28 -3.54 10.99
C ALA A 71 0.96 -3.29 9.50
N VAL A 72 0.39 -4.27 8.79
CA VAL A 72 -0.01 -4.12 7.38
C VAL A 72 -1.11 -3.08 7.21
N GLU A 73 -2.13 -3.09 8.07
CA GLU A 73 -3.23 -2.12 8.00
C GLU A 73 -2.71 -0.68 8.19
N ILE A 74 -1.86 -0.47 9.20
CA ILE A 74 -1.19 0.82 9.43
C ILE A 74 -0.33 1.20 8.21
N THR A 75 0.47 0.26 7.71
CA THR A 75 1.37 0.46 6.56
C THR A 75 0.60 0.87 5.31
N THR A 76 -0.56 0.27 5.07
CA THR A 76 -1.43 0.56 3.92
C THR A 76 -1.97 1.98 3.99
N VAL A 77 -2.45 2.41 5.16
CA VAL A 77 -2.90 3.79 5.40
C VAL A 77 -1.75 4.79 5.17
N LEU A 78 -0.56 4.50 5.69
CA LEU A 78 0.62 5.35 5.51
C LEU A 78 1.05 5.43 4.03
N HIS A 79 0.95 4.32 3.30
CA HIS A 79 1.25 4.27 1.86
C HIS A 79 0.28 5.16 1.06
N ALA A 80 -1.03 5.02 1.32
CA ALA A 80 -2.04 5.87 0.71
C ALA A 80 -1.81 7.35 1.05
N PHE A 81 -1.46 7.66 2.30
CA PHE A 81 -1.11 9.01 2.72
C PHE A 81 0.08 9.58 1.93
N GLY A 82 1.12 8.77 1.69
CA GLY A 82 2.27 9.17 0.87
C GLY A 82 1.87 9.63 -0.53
N HIS A 83 0.92 8.94 -1.18
CA HIS A 83 0.38 9.38 -2.47
C HIS A 83 -0.45 10.67 -2.39
N ILE A 84 -1.22 10.86 -1.31
CA ILE A 84 -1.98 12.10 -1.10
C ILE A 84 -1.03 13.27 -0.96
N LEU A 85 -0.01 13.11 -0.12
CA LEU A 85 1.00 14.12 0.14
C LEU A 85 1.75 14.49 -1.14
N SER A 86 2.31 13.50 -1.85
CA SER A 86 3.09 13.76 -3.06
C SER A 86 2.24 14.39 -4.17
N GLY A 87 0.99 13.94 -4.34
CA GLY A 87 0.06 14.54 -5.30
C GLY A 87 -0.26 15.99 -4.99
N LYS A 88 -0.46 16.34 -3.71
CA LYS A 88 -0.66 17.74 -3.31
C LYS A 88 0.57 18.60 -3.56
N MET A 89 1.77 18.08 -3.32
CA MET A 89 3.02 18.81 -3.56
C MET A 89 3.22 19.19 -5.04
N VAL A 90 2.68 18.41 -5.97
CA VAL A 90 2.73 18.70 -7.42
C VAL A 90 1.41 19.27 -7.96
N HIS A 91 0.54 19.77 -7.07
CA HIS A 91 -0.76 20.36 -7.42
C HIS A 91 -1.63 19.45 -8.30
N SER A 92 -1.51 18.15 -8.11
CA SER A 92 -2.19 17.12 -8.87
C SER A 92 -2.44 15.97 -7.89
N ALA A 93 -3.36 16.17 -6.94
CA ALA A 93 -3.78 15.12 -6.02
C ALA A 93 -4.84 14.25 -6.68
N MET A 94 -5.02 13.02 -6.19
CA MET A 94 -6.08 12.14 -6.71
C MET A 94 -7.46 12.71 -6.35
N ASP A 95 -8.49 12.35 -7.10
CA ASP A 95 -9.84 12.80 -6.81
C ASP A 95 -10.45 11.93 -5.69
N GLU A 96 -10.17 10.62 -5.75
CA GLU A 96 -10.72 9.64 -4.83
C GLU A 96 -9.65 8.60 -4.44
N LEU A 97 -9.74 8.14 -3.20
CA LEU A 97 -9.00 6.99 -2.70
C LEU A 97 -10.00 5.86 -2.48
N LEU A 98 -9.89 4.78 -3.25
CA LEU A 98 -10.73 3.59 -3.11
C LEU A 98 -9.98 2.52 -2.32
N MET A 99 -10.41 2.27 -1.10
CA MET A 99 -9.89 1.20 -0.26
C MET A 99 -10.55 -0.11 -0.65
N THR A 100 -9.75 -1.13 -0.94
CA THR A 100 -10.22 -2.47 -1.31
C THR A 100 -9.73 -3.50 -0.31
N THR A 101 -10.04 -4.77 -0.51
CA THR A 101 -9.65 -5.85 0.41
C THR A 101 -8.13 -6.01 0.54
N THR A 102 -7.39 -5.88 -0.55
CA THR A 102 -5.96 -6.22 -0.58
C THR A 102 -5.04 -5.04 -0.89
N ARG A 103 -5.60 -3.88 -1.22
CA ARG A 103 -4.84 -2.67 -1.57
C ARG A 103 -5.74 -1.45 -1.63
N ASP A 104 -5.12 -0.29 -1.70
CA ASP A 104 -5.80 0.96 -2.04
C ASP A 104 -5.56 1.34 -3.50
N VAL A 105 -6.53 2.04 -4.10
CA VAL A 105 -6.47 2.49 -5.49
C VAL A 105 -6.69 3.98 -5.55
N ASN A 106 -5.71 4.69 -6.10
CA ASN A 106 -5.79 6.12 -6.36
C ASN A 106 -6.59 6.35 -7.66
N LEU A 107 -7.71 7.07 -7.59
CA LEU A 107 -8.61 7.34 -8.72
C LEU A 107 -8.53 8.80 -9.17
N TYR A 108 -8.50 8.98 -10.49
CA TYR A 108 -8.23 10.24 -11.16
C TYR A 108 -9.28 10.44 -12.24
N HIS A 109 -9.96 11.57 -12.23
CA HIS A 109 -10.97 11.93 -13.20
C HIS A 109 -10.37 12.76 -14.34
N GLY A 110 -11.08 12.80 -15.47
CA GLY A 110 -10.66 13.54 -16.66
C GLY A 110 -9.48 12.89 -17.41
N ASN A 111 -8.92 13.65 -18.36
CA ASN A 111 -7.87 13.14 -19.22
C ASN A 111 -6.49 13.16 -18.54
N GLN A 112 -6.00 11.98 -18.15
CA GLN A 112 -4.68 11.84 -17.54
C GLN A 112 -3.52 11.84 -18.56
N SER A 113 -3.81 11.73 -19.87
CA SER A 113 -2.76 11.71 -20.91
C SER A 113 -2.14 13.08 -21.15
N SER A 114 -2.81 14.17 -20.77
CA SER A 114 -2.29 15.54 -20.87
C SER A 114 -1.43 15.95 -19.69
N ILE A 115 -1.37 15.15 -18.63
CA ILE A 115 -0.56 15.43 -17.44
C ILE A 115 0.90 15.06 -17.71
N PRO A 116 1.88 15.93 -17.40
CA PRO A 116 3.29 15.67 -17.64
C PRO A 116 3.80 14.39 -16.94
N GLY A 117 4.69 13.65 -17.59
CA GLY A 117 5.24 12.38 -17.07
C GLY A 117 5.92 12.51 -15.71
N HIS A 118 6.61 13.62 -15.44
CA HIS A 118 7.24 13.85 -14.13
C HIS A 118 6.21 13.97 -12.98
N VAL A 119 5.00 14.48 -13.26
CA VAL A 119 3.91 14.57 -12.27
C VAL A 119 3.42 13.16 -11.92
N HIS A 120 3.22 12.30 -12.94
CA HIS A 120 2.89 10.88 -12.72
C HIS A 120 3.95 10.17 -11.88
N LEU A 121 5.24 10.44 -12.17
CA LEU A 121 6.36 9.89 -11.42
C LEU A 121 6.30 10.31 -9.94
N VAL A 122 6.22 11.60 -9.63
CA VAL A 122 6.18 12.08 -8.23
C VAL A 122 4.97 11.51 -7.48
N ARG A 123 3.80 11.44 -8.11
CA ARG A 123 2.60 10.85 -7.52
C ARG A 123 2.81 9.38 -7.18
N SER A 124 3.37 8.60 -8.11
CA SER A 124 3.65 7.17 -7.91
C SER A 124 4.74 6.89 -6.87
N LEU A 125 5.72 7.79 -6.71
CA LEU A 125 6.78 7.65 -5.71
C LEU A 125 6.33 7.96 -4.28
N GLY A 126 5.21 8.65 -4.12
CA GLY A 126 4.73 9.13 -2.82
C GLY A 126 4.60 8.05 -1.76
N GLY A 127 3.77 7.03 -2.01
CA GLY A 127 3.61 5.89 -1.11
C GLY A 127 4.94 5.16 -0.82
N PRO A 128 5.65 4.65 -1.85
CA PRO A 128 6.89 3.92 -1.67
C PRO A 128 7.95 4.66 -0.83
N ILE A 129 8.21 5.94 -1.14
CA ILE A 129 9.19 6.74 -0.39
C ILE A 129 8.70 6.99 1.04
N PHE A 130 7.40 7.25 1.23
CA PHE A 130 6.84 7.48 2.57
C PHE A 130 7.00 6.25 3.46
N ASN A 131 6.70 5.05 2.97
CA ASN A 131 6.92 3.81 3.71
C ASN A 131 8.41 3.59 4.02
N LEU A 132 9.33 3.84 3.08
CA LEU A 132 10.77 3.74 3.38
C LEU A 132 11.22 4.71 4.49
N MET A 133 10.68 5.93 4.51
CA MET A 133 10.93 6.88 5.61
C MET A 133 10.41 6.36 6.95
N VAL A 134 9.18 5.83 6.98
CA VAL A 134 8.58 5.23 8.19
C VAL A 134 9.43 4.06 8.68
N ALA A 135 9.85 3.15 7.79
CA ALA A 135 10.74 2.06 8.14
C ALA A 135 12.06 2.56 8.74
N GLY A 136 12.67 3.60 8.16
CA GLY A 136 13.88 4.23 8.68
C GLY A 136 13.70 4.81 10.09
N VAL A 137 12.58 5.50 10.34
CA VAL A 137 12.23 6.01 11.67
C VAL A 137 12.03 4.86 12.67
N CYS A 138 11.27 3.84 12.29
CA CYS A 138 11.04 2.66 13.14
C CYS A 138 12.35 1.93 13.48
N LEU A 139 13.25 1.75 12.51
CA LEU A 139 14.59 1.19 12.74
C LEU A 139 15.41 2.03 13.72
N GLY A 140 15.33 3.36 13.63
CA GLY A 140 16.03 4.27 14.53
C GLY A 140 15.54 4.20 15.97
N ILE A 141 14.24 4.02 16.19
CA ILE A 141 13.65 3.96 17.54
C ILE A 141 13.62 2.54 18.14
N ALA A 142 13.68 1.49 17.32
CA ALA A 142 13.53 0.10 17.75
C ALA A 142 14.46 -0.31 18.92
N PRO A 143 15.75 0.07 18.96
CA PRO A 143 16.63 -0.29 20.08
C PRO A 143 16.21 0.29 21.44
N ALA A 144 15.39 1.35 21.44
CA ALA A 144 14.91 2.00 22.65
C ALA A 144 13.57 1.43 23.16
N ILE A 145 12.95 0.51 22.42
CA ILE A 145 11.65 -0.05 22.77
C ILE A 145 11.85 -1.36 23.58
N PRO A 146 11.31 -1.45 24.81
CA PRO A 146 11.38 -2.67 25.60
C PRO A 146 10.68 -3.85 24.91
N THR A 147 11.12 -5.07 25.25
CA THR A 147 10.51 -6.29 24.73
C THR A 147 9.03 -6.39 25.09
N GLY A 148 8.22 -6.80 24.11
CA GLY A 148 6.79 -7.01 24.24
C GLY A 148 6.03 -6.53 23.00
N PHE A 149 4.74 -6.25 23.17
CA PHE A 149 3.86 -5.89 22.05
C PHE A 149 4.40 -4.76 21.18
N TRP A 150 4.92 -3.69 21.79
CA TRP A 150 5.41 -2.52 21.04
C TRP A 150 6.70 -2.80 20.27
N SER A 151 7.60 -3.63 20.79
CA SER A 151 8.79 -4.05 20.03
C SER A 151 8.38 -4.93 18.84
N ASP A 152 7.43 -5.84 19.04
CA ASP A 152 6.95 -6.75 18.00
C ASP A 152 6.19 -6.00 16.90
N LEU A 153 5.32 -5.06 17.30
CA LEU A 153 4.63 -4.18 16.35
C LEU A 153 5.60 -3.30 15.58
N THR A 154 6.63 -2.77 16.24
CA THR A 154 7.68 -1.98 15.56
C THR A 154 8.44 -2.85 14.56
N ALA A 155 8.80 -4.07 14.92
CA ALA A 155 9.44 -5.02 13.99
C ALA A 155 8.52 -5.35 12.80
N GLY A 156 7.23 -5.56 13.06
CA GLY A 156 6.20 -5.71 12.03
C GLY A 156 6.14 -4.52 11.10
N LEU A 157 6.05 -3.29 11.64
CA LEU A 157 6.03 -2.04 10.88
C LEU A 157 7.29 -1.87 10.03
N ILE A 158 8.48 -2.18 10.56
CA ILE A 158 9.72 -2.16 9.77
C ILE A 158 9.59 -3.10 8.58
N SER A 159 9.21 -4.36 8.83
CA SER A 159 9.11 -5.39 7.79
C SER A 159 8.10 -5.01 6.71
N THR A 160 6.89 -4.60 7.09
CA THR A 160 5.82 -4.27 6.16
C THR A 160 6.11 -2.98 5.40
N ASN A 161 6.66 -1.95 6.04
CA ASN A 161 7.02 -0.71 5.36
C ASN A 161 8.20 -0.88 4.41
N LEU A 162 9.20 -1.72 4.74
CA LEU A 162 10.24 -2.09 3.79
C LEU A 162 9.67 -2.88 2.61
N PHE A 163 8.76 -3.82 2.88
CA PHE A 163 8.11 -4.60 1.82
C PHE A 163 7.30 -3.72 0.88
N PHE A 164 6.45 -2.82 1.39
CA PHE A 164 5.70 -1.86 0.57
C PHE A 164 6.65 -0.88 -0.13
N GLY A 165 7.60 -0.31 0.60
CA GLY A 165 8.56 0.65 0.07
C GLY A 165 9.37 0.10 -1.11
N ILE A 166 10.02 -1.05 -0.93
CA ILE A 166 10.87 -1.68 -1.95
C ILE A 166 10.02 -2.42 -3.00
N GLY A 167 9.05 -3.21 -2.54
CA GLY A 167 8.18 -4.02 -3.39
C GLY A 167 7.38 -3.17 -4.37
N SER A 168 7.00 -1.95 -3.97
CA SER A 168 6.28 -1.05 -4.87
C SER A 168 7.12 -0.49 -6.02
N PHE A 169 8.44 -0.70 -6.05
CA PHE A 169 9.27 -0.40 -7.23
C PHE A 169 9.29 -1.51 -8.28
N LEU A 170 8.69 -2.68 -8.02
CA LEU A 170 8.65 -3.76 -9.00
C LEU A 170 7.82 -3.33 -10.23
N PRO A 171 8.27 -3.60 -11.48
CA PRO A 171 7.57 -3.22 -12.72
C PRO A 171 6.37 -4.14 -13.01
N ILE A 172 5.58 -4.44 -11.98
CA ILE A 172 4.41 -5.29 -12.04
C ILE A 172 3.20 -4.41 -12.30
N ARG A 173 2.33 -4.84 -13.21
CA ARG A 173 1.08 -4.13 -13.47
C ARG A 173 0.31 -3.92 -12.18
N SER A 174 -0.23 -2.73 -12.00
CA SER A 174 -1.02 -2.31 -10.82
C SER A 174 -0.27 -2.10 -9.50
N VAL A 175 1.06 -2.20 -9.54
CA VAL A 175 1.96 -1.70 -8.51
C VAL A 175 2.53 -0.37 -8.99
N ASP A 176 2.90 0.54 -8.07
CA ASP A 176 3.42 1.87 -8.39
C ASP A 176 4.59 1.83 -9.41
N GLY A 177 5.42 0.78 -9.31
CA GLY A 177 6.55 0.53 -10.19
C GLY A 177 6.19 0.50 -11.67
N GLU A 178 4.99 0.07 -12.06
CA GLU A 178 4.54 0.17 -13.46
C GLU A 178 4.62 1.61 -13.98
N ILE A 179 4.15 2.57 -13.18
CA ILE A 179 4.15 3.98 -13.53
C ILE A 179 5.57 4.53 -13.47
N ILE A 180 6.31 4.23 -12.40
CA ILE A 180 7.68 4.70 -12.19
C ILE A 180 8.57 4.30 -13.38
N TRP A 181 8.60 3.01 -13.73
CA TRP A 181 9.42 2.51 -14.83
C TRP A 181 8.93 2.95 -16.20
N ARG A 182 7.63 3.19 -16.38
CA ARG A 182 7.08 3.74 -17.63
C ARG A 182 7.57 5.17 -17.84
N GLU A 183 7.46 6.03 -16.83
CA GLU A 183 7.85 7.43 -16.96
C GLU A 183 9.36 7.62 -17.02
N LEU A 184 10.15 6.83 -16.28
CA LEU A 184 11.61 6.83 -16.41
C LEU A 184 12.03 6.46 -17.84
N ARG A 185 11.50 5.37 -18.41
CA ARG A 185 11.84 4.98 -19.79
C ARG A 185 11.48 6.04 -20.82
N ARG A 186 10.34 6.73 -20.67
CA ARG A 186 9.95 7.83 -21.56
C ARG A 186 10.92 9.00 -21.53
N GLN A 187 11.56 9.28 -20.40
CA GLN A 187 12.57 10.34 -20.31
C GLN A 187 13.87 10.00 -21.06
N PHE A 188 14.19 8.71 -21.20
CA PHE A 188 15.41 8.24 -21.87
C PHE A 188 15.20 7.78 -23.32
N THR A 189 13.97 7.80 -23.83
CA THR A 189 13.69 7.47 -25.23
C THR A 189 13.31 8.75 -25.96
N PRO A 190 14.16 9.29 -26.86
CA PRO A 190 13.80 10.48 -27.65
C PRO A 190 12.60 10.17 -28.57
N PRO A 191 11.84 11.22 -28.98
CA PRO A 191 10.65 11.07 -29.82
C PRO A 191 10.92 10.42 -31.18
#